data_AF-A0A833G3T6-F1
#
_entry.id   AF-A0A833G3T6-F1
#
_cell.length_a   1.000
_cell.length_b   1.000
_cell.length_c   1.000
_cell.angle_alpha   90.00
_cell.angle_beta   90.00
_cell.angle_gamma   90.00
#
_symmetry.space_group_name_H-M   'P 1'
#
loop_
_entity.id
_entity.type
_entity.pdbx_description
1 polymer ?
#
loop_
_entity_poly.entity_id
_entity_poly.type
_entity_poly.pdbx_seq_one_letter_code
_entity_poly.pdbx_strand_id
1 'polypeptide(L)'
;MKQTVSIIMPAFRAAPFIAAAVRSVLAQSFADWLLFIIADDGFDYAALLASEGLADPRLRFLSSGAVGGGASRARNLALDVIDTPYAAILDADDRFKPAKLARAATPSHSISVPAYPVDPVDTVGAGDTFCGYFAAGLDAGLDLEPAMRRAAVAASLACLTPGAQPAIPHAGQVDAAL
;
A
#
# COMPACT_ATOMS: atom_id res chain seq x y z
N MET A 1 11.24 21.56 3.80
CA MET A 1 10.06 20.96 4.46
C MET A 1 10.14 19.46 4.25
N LYS A 2 9.73 18.63 5.21
CA LYS A 2 9.61 17.17 5.01
C LYS A 2 8.47 16.91 4.03
N GLN A 3 8.63 15.94 3.14
CA GLN A 3 7.59 15.54 2.19
C GLN A 3 6.34 14.98 2.89
N THR A 4 5.18 15.07 2.25
CA THR A 4 3.90 14.60 2.81
C THR A 4 3.71 13.08 2.68
N VAL A 5 4.19 12.46 1.59
CA VAL A 5 3.94 11.04 1.30
C VAL A 5 5.24 10.29 0.98
N SER A 6 5.47 9.15 1.63
CA SER A 6 6.47 8.15 1.20
C SER A 6 5.80 7.03 0.43
N ILE A 7 6.20 6.86 -0.82
CA ILE A 7 5.76 5.75 -1.67
C ILE A 7 6.78 4.64 -1.52
N ILE A 8 6.32 3.43 -1.24
CA ILE A 8 7.14 2.26 -0.96
C ILE A 8 6.97 1.27 -2.11
N MET A 9 8.06 0.97 -2.80
CA MET A 9 8.09 0.09 -3.97
C MET A 9 9.11 -1.04 -3.76
N PRO A 10 8.67 -2.22 -3.31
CA PRO A 10 9.48 -3.43 -3.36
C PRO A 10 9.83 -3.77 -4.82
N ALA A 11 11.08 -4.12 -5.08
CA ALA A 11 11.56 -4.47 -6.41
C ALA A 11 12.29 -5.82 -6.38
N PHE A 12 11.75 -6.81 -7.08
CA PHE A 12 12.35 -8.12 -7.29
C PHE A 12 12.17 -8.53 -8.75
N ARG A 13 13.27 -8.64 -9.50
CA ARG A 13 13.30 -8.89 -10.94
C ARG A 13 12.42 -7.89 -11.73
N ALA A 14 12.34 -6.66 -11.24
CA ALA A 14 11.39 -5.65 -11.70
C ALA A 14 11.88 -4.84 -12.90
N ALA A 15 13.11 -5.07 -13.38
CA ALA A 15 13.72 -4.32 -14.48
C ALA A 15 12.79 -4.12 -15.71
N PRO A 16 11.98 -5.11 -16.15
CA PRO A 16 11.09 -4.92 -17.30
C PRO A 16 9.92 -3.96 -17.06
N PHE A 17 9.54 -3.69 -15.81
CA PHE A 17 8.28 -3.02 -15.47
C PHE A 17 8.47 -1.72 -14.69
N ILE A 18 9.52 -1.66 -13.86
CA ILE A 18 9.71 -0.60 -12.86
C ILE A 18 9.75 0.80 -13.46
N ALA A 19 10.27 0.96 -14.66
CA ALA A 19 10.32 2.25 -15.31
C ALA A 19 8.92 2.83 -15.61
N ALA A 20 7.95 1.96 -15.97
CA ALA A 20 6.58 2.39 -16.16
C ALA A 20 5.91 2.78 -14.84
N ALA A 21 6.21 2.06 -13.76
CA ALA A 21 5.75 2.39 -12.42
C ALA A 21 6.30 3.74 -11.95
N VAL A 22 7.61 3.97 -12.08
CA VAL A 22 8.28 5.23 -11.72
C VAL A 22 7.76 6.40 -12.56
N ARG A 23 7.56 6.23 -13.87
CA ARG A 23 6.93 7.25 -14.71
C ARG A 23 5.54 7.65 -14.20
N SER A 24 4.74 6.69 -13.71
CA SER A 24 3.41 6.97 -13.16
C SER A 24 3.46 7.77 -11.85
N VAL A 25 4.52 7.61 -11.05
CA VAL A 25 4.77 8.38 -9.83
C VAL A 25 5.25 9.79 -10.17
N LEU A 26 6.19 9.92 -11.11
CA LEU A 26 6.69 11.22 -11.58
C LEU A 26 5.57 12.10 -12.16
N ALA A 27 4.58 11.49 -12.80
CA ALA A 27 3.43 12.14 -13.40
C ALA A 27 2.28 12.46 -12.43
N GLN A 28 2.45 12.26 -11.11
CA GLN A 28 1.39 12.55 -10.14
C GLN A 28 1.09 14.04 -10.06
N SER A 29 -0.20 14.38 -9.97
CA SER A 29 -0.65 15.77 -9.82
C SER A 29 -0.30 16.38 -8.46
N PHE A 30 -0.06 15.53 -7.46
CA PHE A 30 0.48 15.91 -6.16
C PHE A 30 1.99 15.64 -6.16
N ALA A 31 2.81 16.67 -5.97
CA ALA A 31 4.27 16.58 -6.17
C ALA A 31 5.10 16.37 -4.89
N ASP A 32 4.46 16.49 -3.71
CA ASP A 32 5.15 16.46 -2.41
C ASP A 32 5.29 15.04 -1.84
N TRP A 33 6.14 14.25 -2.50
CA TRP A 33 6.37 12.85 -2.18
C TRP A 33 7.85 12.45 -2.28
N LEU A 34 8.20 11.34 -1.63
CA LEU A 34 9.42 10.56 -1.85
C LEU A 34 9.03 9.17 -2.38
N LEU A 35 9.84 8.59 -3.27
CA LEU A 35 9.66 7.21 -3.72
C LEU A 35 10.87 6.38 -3.26
N PHE A 36 10.61 5.45 -2.34
CA PHE A 36 11.57 4.46 -1.86
C PHE A 36 11.45 3.19 -2.70
N ILE A 37 12.51 2.87 -3.43
CA ILE A 37 12.66 1.64 -4.20
C ILE A 37 13.57 0.70 -3.42
N ILE A 38 13.04 -0.45 -3.03
CA ILE A 38 13.74 -1.40 -2.16
C ILE A 38 14.08 -2.64 -2.97
N ALA A 39 15.34 -2.77 -3.35
CA ALA A 39 15.85 -3.88 -4.13
C ALA A 39 15.95 -5.15 -3.27
N ASP A 40 15.20 -6.19 -3.63
CA ASP A 40 15.21 -7.51 -2.97
C ASP A 40 15.88 -8.57 -3.85
N ASP A 41 16.70 -8.16 -4.81
CA ASP A 41 17.39 -9.00 -5.78
C ASP A 41 18.86 -8.57 -6.03
N GLY A 42 19.34 -7.56 -5.31
CA GLY A 42 20.68 -6.99 -5.49
C GLY A 42 20.87 -6.19 -6.79
N PHE A 43 19.80 -5.91 -7.53
CA PHE A 43 19.88 -5.17 -8.79
C PHE A 43 20.01 -3.66 -8.55
N ASP A 44 20.84 -2.99 -9.35
CA ASP A 44 21.02 -1.54 -9.28
C ASP A 44 19.92 -0.81 -10.07
N TYR A 45 18.78 -0.63 -9.41
CA TYR A 45 17.65 0.12 -9.97
C TYR A 45 17.95 1.62 -10.14
N ALA A 46 18.92 2.17 -9.39
CA ALA A 46 19.29 3.58 -9.54
C ALA A 46 19.99 3.81 -10.89
N ALA A 47 20.96 2.96 -11.22
CA ALA A 47 21.63 2.99 -12.52
C ALA A 47 20.66 2.75 -13.69
N LEU A 48 19.76 1.77 -13.55
CA LEU A 48 18.74 1.49 -14.58
C LEU A 48 17.86 2.72 -14.84
N LEU A 49 17.24 3.28 -13.80
CA LEU A 49 16.33 4.41 -13.95
C LEU A 49 17.04 5.67 -14.45
N ALA A 50 18.29 5.90 -14.03
CA ALA A 50 19.11 6.98 -14.57
C ALA A 50 19.36 6.81 -16.08
N SER A 51 19.68 5.59 -16.53
CA SER A 51 19.89 5.28 -17.94
C SER A 51 18.63 5.46 -18.80
N GLU A 52 17.45 5.31 -18.20
CA GLU A 52 16.16 5.57 -18.83
C GLU A 52 15.71 7.05 -18.78
N GLY A 53 16.54 7.95 -18.24
CA GLY A 53 16.21 9.36 -18.10
C GLY A 53 15.17 9.64 -17.00
N LEU A 54 15.04 8.74 -16.02
CA LEU A 54 14.11 8.84 -14.90
C LEU A 54 14.79 9.19 -13.57
N ALA A 55 16.01 9.73 -13.62
CA ALA A 55 16.68 10.26 -12.43
C ALA A 55 15.86 11.42 -11.85
N ASP A 56 15.49 11.33 -10.58
CA ASP A 56 14.78 12.38 -9.86
C ASP A 56 15.28 12.44 -8.41
N PRO A 57 15.54 13.64 -7.85
CA PRO A 57 16.05 13.79 -6.48
C PRO A 57 15.08 13.35 -5.39
N ARG A 58 13.85 12.95 -5.72
CA ARG A 58 12.86 12.36 -4.80
C ARG A 58 12.92 10.82 -4.75
N LEU A 59 13.70 10.19 -5.64
CA LEU A 59 13.94 8.75 -5.61
C LEU A 59 14.94 8.41 -4.51
N ARG A 60 14.63 7.40 -3.70
CA ARG A 60 15.47 6.85 -2.64
C ARG A 60 15.63 5.37 -2.91
N PHE A 61 16.85 4.87 -2.83
CA PHE A 61 17.17 3.48 -3.13
C PHE A 61 17.67 2.81 -1.85
N LEU A 62 17.05 1.69 -1.50
CA LEU A 62 17.44 0.85 -0.39
C LEU A 62 17.72 -0.56 -0.93
N SER A 63 18.62 -1.27 -0.26
CA SER A 63 18.74 -2.71 -0.44
C SER A 63 17.97 -3.38 0.68
N SER A 64 17.26 -4.46 0.34
CA SER A 64 16.69 -5.31 1.35
C SER A 64 17.80 -6.00 2.17
N GLY A 65 19.01 -6.16 1.62
CA GLY A 65 20.09 -6.94 2.25
C GLY A 65 19.93 -8.45 2.10
N ALA A 66 18.96 -8.90 1.30
CA ALA A 66 18.75 -10.31 0.94
C ALA A 66 18.31 -10.42 -0.53
N VAL A 67 18.21 -11.66 -1.03
CA VAL A 67 17.60 -11.97 -2.32
C VAL A 67 16.36 -12.81 -2.09
N GLY A 68 15.19 -12.34 -2.55
CA GLY A 68 13.93 -13.06 -2.42
C GLY A 68 13.39 -13.13 -0.99
N GLY A 69 13.63 -12.10 -0.17
CA GLY A 69 13.06 -11.97 1.17
C GLY A 69 11.57 -11.57 1.18
N GLY A 70 11.02 -11.20 0.02
CA GLY A 70 9.61 -10.94 -0.19
C GLY A 70 9.20 -9.48 0.03
N ALA A 71 8.08 -9.09 -0.58
CA ALA A 71 7.60 -7.71 -0.59
C ALA A 71 7.32 -7.16 0.82
N SER A 72 6.83 -7.99 1.75
CA SER A 72 6.57 -7.57 3.14
C SER A 72 7.83 -7.13 3.85
N ARG A 73 8.94 -7.87 3.68
CA ARG A 73 10.23 -7.51 4.27
C ARG A 73 10.76 -6.19 3.70
N ALA A 74 10.69 -6.03 2.38
CA ALA A 74 11.07 -4.80 1.70
C ALA A 74 10.24 -3.59 2.17
N ARG A 75 8.93 -3.77 2.37
CA ARG A 75 8.04 -2.73 2.89
C ARG A 75 8.38 -2.36 4.33
N ASN A 76 8.61 -3.33 5.21
CA ASN A 76 8.96 -3.07 6.61
C ASN A 76 10.27 -2.27 6.73
N LEU A 77 11.28 -2.60 5.92
CA LEU A 77 12.54 -1.83 5.91
C LEU A 77 12.35 -0.37 5.51
N ALA A 78 11.42 -0.09 4.59
CA ALA A 78 11.07 1.28 4.25
C ALA A 78 10.31 1.97 5.40
N LEU A 79 9.35 1.26 6.03
CA LEU A 79 8.58 1.78 7.16
C LEU A 79 9.47 2.17 8.35
N ASP A 80 10.60 1.49 8.55
CA ASP A 80 11.57 1.81 9.63
C ASP A 80 12.32 3.14 9.41
N VAL A 81 12.38 3.65 8.17
CA VAL A 81 13.21 4.82 7.82
C VAL A 81 12.41 6.03 7.32
N ILE A 82 11.14 5.86 6.95
CA ILE A 82 10.30 6.99 6.54
C ILE A 82 9.84 7.80 7.75
N ASP A 83 9.68 9.10 7.56
CA ASP A 83 9.23 10.04 8.59
C ASP A 83 8.09 10.95 8.11
N THR A 84 7.45 10.57 7.00
CA THR A 84 6.35 11.30 6.37
C THR A 84 5.00 10.97 7.00
N PRO A 85 4.04 11.91 7.02
CA PRO A 85 2.70 11.67 7.59
C PRO A 85 1.93 10.49 6.98
N TYR A 86 2.17 10.20 5.69
CA TYR A 86 1.48 9.13 4.99
C TYR A 86 2.45 8.21 4.26
N ALA A 87 2.09 6.93 4.17
CA ALA A 87 2.77 5.95 3.33
C ALA A 87 1.80 5.42 2.26
N ALA A 88 2.30 5.23 1.04
CA ALA A 88 1.59 4.58 -0.05
C ALA A 88 2.42 3.39 -0.55
N ILE A 89 1.77 2.32 -0.98
CA ILE A 89 2.43 1.16 -1.57
C ILE A 89 2.19 1.19 -3.08
N LEU A 90 3.24 0.94 -3.86
CA LEU A 90 3.16 0.72 -5.30
C LEU A 90 4.04 -0.48 -5.65
N ASP A 91 3.45 -1.54 -6.18
CA ASP A 91 4.23 -2.67 -6.68
C ASP A 91 4.92 -2.28 -7.99
N ALA A 92 6.13 -2.81 -8.22
CA ALA A 92 7.01 -2.35 -9.29
C ALA A 92 6.51 -2.70 -10.71
N ASP A 93 5.50 -3.55 -10.82
CA ASP A 93 4.78 -3.91 -12.04
C ASP A 93 3.44 -3.18 -12.24
N ASP A 94 3.05 -2.35 -11.27
CA ASP A 94 1.81 -1.57 -11.30
C ASP A 94 2.03 -0.09 -11.66
N ARG A 95 0.92 0.64 -11.84
CA ARG A 95 0.92 2.09 -12.11
C ARG A 95 -0.11 2.81 -11.27
N PHE A 96 0.27 3.97 -10.74
CA PHE A 96 -0.70 4.89 -10.17
C PHE A 96 -1.49 5.62 -11.26
N LYS A 97 -2.79 5.84 -10.98
CA LYS A 97 -3.58 6.83 -11.72
C LYS A 97 -3.05 8.24 -11.41
N PRO A 98 -3.15 9.22 -12.33
CA PRO A 98 -2.52 10.54 -12.17
C PRO A 98 -2.86 11.31 -10.88
N ALA A 99 -4.04 11.08 -10.29
CA ALA A 99 -4.50 11.74 -9.07
C ALA A 99 -4.51 10.82 -7.84
N LYS A 100 -3.79 9.68 -7.87
CA LYS A 100 -3.79 8.69 -6.77
C LYS A 100 -3.22 9.30 -5.48
N LEU A 101 -2.10 10.01 -5.56
CA LEU A 101 -1.47 10.63 -4.39
C LEU A 101 -2.18 11.89 -3.89
N ALA A 102 -2.94 12.55 -4.76
CA ALA A 102 -3.72 13.73 -4.37
C ALA A 102 -4.92 13.38 -3.47
N ARG A 103 -5.20 12.08 -3.26
CA ARG A 103 -6.43 11.64 -2.61
C ARG A 103 -6.18 10.47 -1.64
N ALA A 104 -5.90 10.82 -0.39
CA ALA A 104 -6.14 9.99 0.79
C ALA A 104 -6.25 10.80 2.11
N ALA A 105 -6.48 12.11 2.03
CA ALA A 105 -6.83 13.00 3.15
C ALA A 105 -7.27 14.34 2.55
N THR A 106 -8.23 15.04 3.15
CA THR A 106 -8.43 16.46 2.85
C THR A 106 -7.77 17.29 3.96
N PRO A 107 -7.39 18.56 3.69
CA PRO A 107 -6.94 19.45 4.76
C PRO A 107 -7.97 19.65 5.89
N SER A 108 -9.24 19.35 5.62
CA SER A 108 -10.38 19.58 6.51
C SER A 108 -10.89 18.34 7.23
N HIS A 109 -10.52 17.13 6.79
CA HIS A 109 -11.14 15.92 7.34
C HIS A 109 -10.23 14.69 7.18
N SER A 110 -10.06 13.98 8.30
CA SER A 110 -9.49 12.64 8.36
C SER A 110 -10.45 11.76 9.16
N ILE A 111 -10.72 10.56 8.65
CA ILE A 111 -11.47 9.52 9.35
C ILE A 111 -10.46 8.44 9.71
N SER A 112 -10.32 8.17 11.00
CA SER A 112 -9.48 7.10 11.50
C SER A 112 -10.35 6.01 12.11
N VAL A 113 -10.25 4.81 11.55
CA VAL A 113 -10.92 3.62 12.08
C VAL A 113 -9.81 2.66 12.54
N PRO A 114 -9.75 2.32 13.84
CA PRO A 114 -8.78 1.36 14.32
C PRO A 114 -9.07 -0.03 13.73
N ALA A 115 -8.03 -0.83 13.54
CA ALA A 115 -8.20 -2.24 13.23
C ALA A 115 -8.92 -2.96 14.38
N TYR A 116 -9.78 -3.92 14.04
CA TYR A 116 -10.41 -4.78 15.04
C TYR A 116 -9.35 -5.77 15.58
N PRO A 117 -9.16 -5.86 16.91
CA PRO A 117 -8.07 -6.65 17.48
C PRO A 117 -8.32 -8.15 17.29
N VAL A 118 -7.30 -8.84 16.75
CA VAL A 118 -7.28 -10.30 16.53
C VAL A 118 -5.85 -10.80 16.71
N ASP A 119 -5.67 -12.09 17.01
CA ASP A 119 -4.39 -12.78 16.85
C ASP A 119 -4.32 -13.37 15.43
N PRO A 120 -3.57 -12.77 14.48
CA PRO A 120 -3.62 -13.17 13.08
C PRO A 120 -2.93 -14.53 12.86
N VAL A 121 -3.58 -15.39 12.08
CA VAL A 121 -3.04 -16.67 11.59
C VAL A 121 -2.40 -16.48 10.21
N ASP A 122 -3.08 -15.77 9.31
CA ASP A 122 -2.63 -15.50 7.94
C ASP A 122 -3.26 -14.17 7.48
N THR A 123 -2.49 -13.23 6.93
CA THR A 123 -3.00 -11.92 6.52
C THR A 123 -3.39 -11.86 5.03
N VAL A 124 -3.20 -12.95 4.30
CA VAL A 124 -3.55 -13.04 2.87
C VAL A 124 -5.04 -12.79 2.69
N GLY A 125 -5.39 -11.85 1.79
CA GLY A 125 -6.78 -11.51 1.46
C GLY A 125 -7.46 -10.50 2.40
N ALA A 126 -6.80 -10.04 3.47
CA ALA A 126 -7.36 -9.03 4.37
C ALA A 126 -7.68 -7.70 3.62
N GLY A 127 -6.80 -7.29 2.71
CA GLY A 127 -7.00 -6.10 1.86
C GLY A 127 -8.17 -6.24 0.89
N ASP A 128 -8.30 -7.38 0.21
CA ASP A 128 -9.42 -7.66 -0.69
C ASP A 128 -10.74 -7.69 0.08
N THR A 129 -10.73 -8.31 1.27
CA THR A 129 -11.87 -8.34 2.19
C THR A 129 -12.28 -6.92 2.60
N PHE A 130 -11.31 -6.07 3.00
CA PHE A 130 -11.56 -4.67 3.30
C PHE A 130 -12.21 -3.95 2.12
N CYS A 131 -11.61 -4.03 0.94
CA CYS A 131 -12.10 -3.35 -0.26
C CYS A 131 -13.52 -3.80 -0.63
N GLY A 132 -13.79 -5.11 -0.57
CA GLY A 132 -15.11 -5.67 -0.85
C GLY A 132 -16.18 -5.19 0.12
N TYR A 133 -15.92 -5.29 1.42
CA TYR A 133 -16.87 -4.82 2.44
C TYR A 133 -17.05 -3.30 2.44
N PHE A 134 -16.00 -2.54 2.17
CA PHE A 134 -16.08 -1.09 2.06
C PHE A 134 -16.95 -0.68 0.87
N ALA A 135 -16.70 -1.26 -0.30
CA ALA A 135 -17.52 -1.00 -1.49
C ALA A 135 -18.97 -1.42 -1.30
N ALA A 136 -19.22 -2.60 -0.72
CA ALA A 136 -20.57 -3.07 -0.42
C ALA A 136 -21.30 -2.18 0.60
N GLY A 137 -20.59 -1.65 1.61
CA GLY A 137 -21.14 -0.71 2.57
C GLY A 137 -21.58 0.61 1.92
N LEU A 138 -20.74 1.17 1.05
CA LEU A 138 -21.08 2.39 0.30
C LEU A 138 -22.26 2.16 -0.66
N ASP A 139 -22.30 1.02 -1.36
CA ASP A 139 -23.40 0.66 -2.25
C ASP A 139 -24.74 0.49 -1.49
N ALA A 140 -24.66 -0.02 -0.25
CA ALA A 140 -25.80 -0.10 0.67
C ALA A 140 -26.19 1.26 1.29
N GLY A 141 -25.52 2.36 0.94
CA GLY A 141 -25.83 3.71 1.41
C GLY A 141 -25.25 4.08 2.77
N LEU A 142 -24.24 3.35 3.27
CA LEU A 142 -23.51 3.75 4.48
C LEU A 142 -22.62 4.97 4.19
N ASP A 143 -22.53 5.86 5.18
CA ASP A 143 -21.50 6.89 5.21
C ASP A 143 -20.08 6.28 5.28
N LEU A 144 -19.07 7.09 4.93
CA LEU A 144 -17.67 6.66 4.87
C LEU A 144 -17.19 5.97 6.16
N GLU A 145 -17.42 6.58 7.33
CA GLU A 145 -16.90 6.04 8.60
C GLU A 145 -17.56 4.69 8.99
N PRO A 146 -18.90 4.53 8.97
CA PRO A 146 -19.52 3.22 9.18
C PRO A 146 -19.09 2.15 8.17
N ALA A 147 -18.96 2.51 6.88
CA ALA A 147 -18.48 1.60 5.86
C ALA A 147 -17.02 1.16 6.12
N MET A 148 -16.15 2.10 6.50
CA MET A 148 -14.76 1.82 6.88
C MET A 148 -14.68 0.94 8.13
N ARG A 149 -15.51 1.20 9.14
CA ARG A 149 -15.58 0.39 10.37
C ARG A 149 -15.95 -1.06 10.06
N ARG A 150 -17.00 -1.28 9.27
CA ARG A 150 -17.40 -2.61 8.81
C ARG A 150 -16.30 -3.32 8.05
N ALA A 151 -15.65 -2.62 7.12
CA ALA A 151 -14.55 -3.16 6.34
C ALA A 151 -13.33 -3.54 7.19
N ALA A 152 -12.98 -2.72 8.18
CA ALA A 152 -11.87 -2.99 9.09
C ALA A 152 -12.13 -4.23 9.95
N VAL A 153 -13.35 -4.41 10.47
CA VAL A 153 -13.73 -5.64 11.20
C VAL A 153 -13.62 -6.85 10.29
N ALA A 154 -14.20 -6.79 9.09
CA ALA A 154 -14.17 -7.92 8.15
C ALA A 154 -12.73 -8.32 7.77
N ALA A 155 -11.88 -7.33 7.51
CA ALA A 155 -10.47 -7.55 7.18
C ALA A 155 -9.70 -8.22 8.33
N SER A 156 -9.92 -7.77 9.58
CA SER A 156 -9.32 -8.42 10.74
C SER A 156 -9.83 -9.86 10.94
N LEU A 157 -11.12 -10.11 10.75
CA LEU A 157 -11.68 -11.47 10.86
C LEU A 157 -11.14 -12.41 9.78
N ALA A 158 -10.89 -11.91 8.58
CA ALA A 158 -10.22 -12.69 7.53
C ALA A 158 -8.83 -13.15 7.97
N CYS A 159 -8.15 -12.41 8.85
CA CYS A 159 -6.83 -12.82 9.32
C CYS A 159 -6.82 -14.09 10.20
N LEU A 160 -7.99 -14.59 10.63
CA LEU A 160 -8.12 -15.76 11.51
C LEU A 160 -8.08 -17.10 10.77
N THR A 161 -8.16 -17.09 9.43
CA THR A 161 -8.24 -18.29 8.59
C THR A 161 -7.20 -18.24 7.46
N PRO A 162 -6.45 -19.33 7.19
CA PRO A 162 -5.51 -19.37 6.08
C PRO A 162 -6.14 -19.18 4.69
N GLY A 163 -5.46 -18.42 3.83
CA GLY A 163 -5.81 -18.21 2.42
C GLY A 163 -6.77 -17.04 2.15
N ALA A 164 -6.83 -16.57 0.90
CA ALA A 164 -7.57 -15.35 0.55
C ALA A 164 -9.10 -15.55 0.53
N GLN A 165 -9.59 -16.41 -0.37
CA GLN A 165 -11.03 -16.62 -0.57
C GLN A 165 -11.75 -17.33 0.59
N PRO A 166 -11.23 -18.43 1.17
CA PRO A 166 -11.95 -19.14 2.22
C PRO A 166 -12.00 -18.36 3.53
N ALA A 167 -11.14 -17.35 3.70
CA ALA A 167 -11.08 -16.54 4.90
C ALA A 167 -12.08 -15.38 4.94
N ILE A 168 -12.73 -15.05 3.81
CA ILE A 168 -13.69 -13.93 3.78
C ILE A 168 -14.88 -14.26 4.71
N PRO A 169 -15.12 -13.47 5.77
CA PRO A 169 -16.19 -13.76 6.71
C PRO A 169 -17.56 -13.52 6.05
N HIS A 170 -18.57 -14.25 6.50
CA HIS A 170 -19.97 -13.94 6.19
C HIS A 170 -20.44 -12.69 6.93
N ALA A 171 -21.42 -11.99 6.35
CA ALA A 171 -21.95 -10.74 6.90
C ALA A 171 -22.37 -10.85 8.38
N GLY A 172 -23.04 -11.94 8.77
CA GLY A 172 -23.48 -12.13 10.16
C GLY A 172 -22.31 -12.27 11.17
N GLN A 173 -21.14 -12.75 10.74
CA GLN A 173 -19.95 -12.79 11.58
C GLN A 173 -19.39 -11.38 11.79
N VAL A 174 -19.45 -10.54 10.76
CA VAL A 174 -19.03 -9.12 10.84
C VAL A 174 -20.02 -8.32 11.69
N ASP A 175 -21.32 -8.55 11.52
CA ASP A 175 -22.39 -7.88 12.29
C ASP A 175 -22.27 -8.16 13.80
N ALA A 176 -21.89 -9.38 14.18
CA ALA A 176 -21.69 -9.75 15.57
C ALA A 176 -20.46 -9.08 16.22
N ALA A 177 -19.55 -8.53 15.42
CA ALA A 177 -18.28 -7.94 15.86
C ALA A 177 -18.24 -6.41 15.75
N LEU A 178 -19.30 -5.77 15.25
CA LEU A 178 -19.46 -4.31 15.12
C LEU A 178 -20.04 -3.67 16.38
#